data_AF-A0A8S4QW78-F1
#
_entry.id   AF-A0A8S4QW78-F1
#
_cell.length_a   1.000
_cell.length_b   1.000
_cell.length_c   1.000
_cell.angle_alpha   90.00
_cell.angle_beta   90.00
_cell.angle_gamma   90.00
#
_symmetry.space_group_name_H-M   'P 1'
#
loop_
_entity.id
_entity.type
_entity.pdbx_description
1 polymer ?
#
loop_
_entity_poly.entity_id
_entity_poly.type
_entity_poly.pdbx_seq_one_letter_code
_entity_poly.pdbx_strand_id
1 'polypeptide(L)'
;MYDNISKSKSDIYIDAEDLFTSEPICNIKRMNPEKIDKLITNNVQMLAFLYNKLNLSQKYTLYNHTALRRQLEMKEGTPQDWALRTARLGNYFTYLNQLGNARHHLCAAYHILRTCHDNCKLMPEEFVLQKADFEMHFLELSHHWVKYGLSLFKLSRKKILTRFFSQHASGGSGADLWKSVDFLNENFDGTETDKENSKDSGSEKYDKGDCLSEKVYSFPSLDLTDIEKKVPLEIIRNADEARKLFSFTHKWLKRAENYYDFEHYSAQYISCSLQLAELYEHLAFFEKNIDNQYNIQKRRADVLETLNSLLKNCDNVMSIQIDVIKELSQVQLELMALNLQKLWREESQTNILNLDTDTDSIINSLHSESNKTLTEKTLNTSSKNIFLRKMAATTSINGKLFRLSGQIDPRTPSELSFDYELLRNS
;
A
#
# COMPACT_ATOMS: atom_id res chain seq x y z
N MET A 1 -30.34 -6.50 19.09
CA MET A 1 -31.20 -7.71 19.20
C MET A 1 -30.41 -8.86 19.83
N TYR A 2 -29.34 -9.36 19.22
CA TYR A 2 -28.53 -10.46 19.79
C TYR A 2 -27.96 -10.16 21.19
N ASP A 3 -27.45 -8.95 21.44
CA ASP A 3 -26.99 -8.53 22.78
C ASP A 3 -28.12 -8.41 23.83
N ASN A 4 -29.38 -8.47 23.40
CA ASN A 4 -30.53 -8.57 24.31
C ASN A 4 -30.89 -10.03 24.58
N ILE A 5 -30.63 -10.93 23.62
CA ILE A 5 -30.86 -12.38 23.71
C ILE A 5 -29.84 -13.03 24.67
N SER A 6 -28.57 -12.62 24.62
CA SER A 6 -27.55 -13.08 25.59
C SER A 6 -27.75 -12.51 27.01
N LYS A 7 -28.54 -11.44 27.15
CA LYS A 7 -28.90 -10.83 28.45
C LYS A 7 -30.23 -11.34 29.03
N SER A 8 -31.08 -11.97 28.22
CA SER A 8 -32.26 -12.68 28.72
C SER A 8 -31.87 -14.01 29.36
N LYS A 9 -32.65 -14.44 30.36
CA LYS A 9 -32.39 -15.68 31.10
C LYS A 9 -32.38 -16.90 30.16
N SER A 10 -31.33 -17.71 30.27
CA SER A 10 -31.16 -19.00 29.57
C SER A 10 -32.37 -19.92 29.68
N ASP A 11 -33.04 -19.86 30.84
CA ASP A 11 -34.11 -20.78 31.25
C ASP A 11 -35.39 -20.66 30.41
N ILE A 12 -35.48 -19.66 29.53
CA ILE A 12 -36.65 -19.40 28.67
C ILE A 12 -36.63 -20.29 27.41
N TYR A 13 -35.45 -20.71 26.94
CA TYR A 13 -35.29 -21.36 25.63
C TYR A 13 -35.47 -22.88 25.67
N ILE A 14 -36.14 -23.41 24.65
CA ILE A 14 -36.50 -24.83 24.46
C ILE A 14 -36.07 -25.22 23.04
N ASP A 15 -35.60 -26.45 22.82
CA ASP A 15 -35.23 -26.94 21.50
C ASP A 15 -36.48 -27.20 20.64
N ALA A 16 -36.40 -27.03 19.33
CA ALA A 16 -37.60 -27.12 18.47
C ALA A 16 -38.18 -28.54 18.45
N GLU A 17 -37.32 -29.56 18.47
CA GLU A 17 -37.71 -30.97 18.51
C GLU A 17 -38.39 -31.34 19.84
N ASP A 18 -37.97 -30.73 20.96
CA ASP A 18 -38.53 -31.02 22.28
C ASP A 18 -40.00 -30.60 22.38
N LEU A 19 -40.44 -29.59 21.60
CA LEU A 19 -41.83 -29.14 21.52
C LEU A 19 -42.79 -30.17 20.89
N PHE A 20 -42.25 -31.18 20.19
CA PHE A 20 -43.02 -32.27 19.57
C PHE A 20 -43.00 -33.57 20.40
N THR A 21 -42.44 -33.53 21.61
CA THR A 21 -42.49 -34.66 22.56
C THR A 21 -43.83 -34.72 23.31
N SER A 22 -44.19 -35.90 23.81
CA SER A 22 -45.40 -36.11 24.63
C SER A 22 -45.20 -35.73 26.10
N GLU A 23 -44.05 -35.17 26.48
CA GLU A 23 -43.78 -34.73 27.85
C GLU A 23 -44.42 -33.36 28.15
N PRO A 24 -44.89 -33.11 29.38
CA PRO A 24 -45.40 -31.80 29.75
C PRO A 24 -44.27 -30.75 29.71
N ILE A 25 -44.58 -29.53 29.26
CA ILE A 25 -43.63 -28.41 29.08
C ILE A 25 -42.76 -28.10 30.33
N CYS A 26 -43.22 -28.48 31.52
CA CYS A 26 -42.48 -28.34 32.78
C CYS A 26 -41.25 -29.28 32.89
N ASN A 27 -41.26 -30.42 32.18
CA ASN A 27 -40.19 -31.41 32.20
C ASN A 27 -39.18 -31.23 31.05
N ILE A 28 -39.55 -30.47 30.02
CA ILE A 28 -38.71 -30.26 28.84
C ILE A 28 -37.37 -29.60 29.24
N LYS A 29 -36.28 -30.22 28.77
CA LYS A 29 -34.92 -29.76 29.01
C LYS A 29 -34.68 -28.41 28.33
N ARG A 30 -34.24 -27.41 29.11
CA ARG A 30 -33.90 -26.09 28.56
C ARG A 30 -32.64 -26.15 27.71
N MET A 31 -32.59 -25.33 26.65
CA MET A 31 -31.40 -25.22 25.81
C MET A 31 -30.20 -24.71 26.63
N ASN A 32 -29.05 -25.35 26.46
CA ASN A 32 -27.78 -24.80 26.94
C ASN A 32 -27.53 -23.44 26.25
N PRO A 33 -27.27 -22.33 26.98
CA PRO A 33 -26.96 -21.04 26.39
C PRO A 33 -25.82 -21.10 25.36
N GLU A 34 -24.82 -21.96 25.53
CA GLU A 34 -23.73 -22.16 24.56
C GLU A 34 -24.25 -22.62 23.19
N LYS A 35 -25.31 -23.45 23.12
CA LYS A 35 -25.93 -23.84 21.84
C LYS A 35 -26.55 -22.62 21.14
N ILE A 36 -27.20 -21.75 21.91
CA ILE A 36 -27.84 -20.52 21.39
C ILE A 36 -26.77 -19.58 20.85
N ASP A 37 -25.69 -19.38 21.61
CA ASP A 37 -24.60 -18.49 21.21
C ASP A 37 -23.86 -19.00 19.96
N LYS A 38 -23.68 -20.32 19.81
CA LYS A 38 -23.16 -20.93 18.57
C LYS A 38 -24.12 -20.73 17.39
N LEU A 39 -25.41 -20.98 17.59
CA LEU A 39 -26.44 -20.78 16.54
C LEU A 39 -26.48 -19.32 16.06
N ILE A 40 -26.41 -18.36 16.99
CA ILE A 40 -26.32 -16.92 16.67
C ILE A 40 -25.04 -16.65 15.85
N THR A 41 -23.89 -17.15 16.27
CA THR A 41 -22.61 -16.92 15.58
C THR A 41 -22.63 -17.51 14.17
N ASN A 42 -23.15 -18.72 13.98
CA ASN A 42 -23.32 -19.34 12.67
C ASN A 42 -24.27 -18.54 11.77
N ASN A 43 -25.39 -18.04 12.31
CA ASN A 43 -26.32 -17.19 11.57
C ASN A 43 -25.69 -15.84 11.16
N VAL A 44 -24.88 -15.23 12.04
CA VAL A 44 -24.11 -14.01 11.72
C VAL A 44 -23.08 -14.28 10.61
N GLN A 45 -22.38 -15.42 10.65
CA GLN A 45 -21.47 -15.83 9.56
C GLN A 45 -22.20 -16.05 8.24
N MET A 46 -23.36 -16.71 8.25
CA MET A 46 -24.18 -16.93 7.06
C MET A 46 -24.68 -15.61 6.46
N LEU A 47 -25.14 -14.67 7.28
CA LEU A 47 -25.48 -13.31 6.85
C LEU A 47 -24.28 -12.58 6.25
N ALA A 48 -23.09 -12.73 6.84
CA ALA A 48 -21.87 -12.16 6.30
C ALA A 48 -21.53 -12.73 4.91
N PHE A 49 -21.63 -14.05 4.73
CA PHE A 49 -21.45 -14.71 3.43
C PHE A 49 -22.44 -14.22 2.37
N LEU A 50 -23.73 -14.10 2.72
CA LEU A 50 -24.76 -13.55 1.85
C LEU A 50 -24.47 -12.09 1.46
N TYR A 51 -24.05 -11.25 2.41
CA TYR A 51 -23.67 -9.86 2.12
C TYR A 51 -22.42 -9.74 1.24
N ASN A 52 -21.50 -10.72 1.27
CA ASN A 52 -20.41 -10.80 0.31
C ASN A 52 -20.94 -11.01 -1.12
N LYS A 53 -21.82 -12.01 -1.29
CA LYS A 53 -22.42 -12.35 -2.60
C LYS A 53 -23.32 -11.24 -3.16
N LEU A 54 -23.89 -10.40 -2.28
CA LEU A 54 -24.66 -9.20 -2.66
C LEU A 54 -23.78 -7.95 -2.85
N ASN A 55 -22.44 -8.05 -2.77
CA ASN A 55 -21.49 -6.94 -2.87
C ASN A 55 -21.70 -5.80 -1.86
N LEU A 56 -22.31 -6.08 -0.70
CA LEU A 56 -22.61 -5.10 0.35
C LEU A 56 -21.45 -5.01 1.36
N SER A 57 -20.32 -4.45 0.91
CA SER A 57 -19.03 -4.38 1.65
C SER A 57 -19.14 -3.95 3.12
N GLN A 58 -19.92 -2.90 3.42
CA GLN A 58 -20.13 -2.40 4.78
C GLN A 58 -20.84 -3.43 5.69
N LYS A 59 -21.81 -4.18 5.15
CA LYS A 59 -22.50 -5.23 5.92
C LYS A 59 -21.63 -6.49 6.03
N TYR A 60 -20.93 -6.85 4.95
CA TYR A 60 -19.96 -7.95 4.95
C TYR A 60 -18.90 -7.78 6.06
N THR A 61 -18.28 -6.61 6.15
CA THR A 61 -17.25 -6.32 7.16
C THR A 61 -17.82 -6.33 8.58
N LEU A 62 -18.97 -5.67 8.80
CA LEU A 62 -19.61 -5.61 10.12
C LEU A 62 -19.99 -7.00 10.65
N TYR A 63 -20.62 -7.84 9.81
CA TYR A 63 -21.07 -9.17 10.23
C TYR A 63 -19.89 -10.16 10.37
N ASN A 64 -18.86 -10.11 9.50
CA ASN A 64 -17.65 -10.91 9.72
C ASN A 64 -16.91 -10.52 11.01
N HIS A 65 -16.70 -9.22 11.25
CA HIS A 65 -16.08 -8.76 12.50
C HIS A 65 -16.89 -9.20 13.72
N THR A 66 -18.22 -9.06 13.68
CA THR A 66 -19.10 -9.49 14.77
C THR A 66 -19.02 -11.00 15.03
N ALA A 67 -18.98 -11.82 13.97
CA ALA A 67 -18.76 -13.27 14.11
C ALA A 67 -17.41 -13.59 14.73
N LEU A 68 -16.32 -13.00 14.23
CA LEU A 68 -14.96 -13.23 14.75
C LEU A 68 -14.84 -12.79 16.21
N ARG A 69 -15.43 -11.65 16.59
CA ARG A 69 -15.44 -11.16 17.97
C ARG A 69 -16.15 -12.15 18.90
N ARG A 70 -17.33 -12.64 18.50
CA ARG A 70 -18.06 -13.67 19.25
C ARG A 70 -17.28 -14.98 19.37
N GLN A 71 -16.67 -15.47 18.29
CA GLN A 71 -15.83 -16.68 18.34
C GLN A 71 -14.66 -16.53 19.32
N LEU A 72 -14.03 -15.35 19.37
CA LEU A 72 -12.95 -15.05 20.31
C LEU A 72 -13.43 -15.02 21.77
N GLU A 73 -14.57 -14.36 22.03
CA GLU A 73 -15.20 -14.27 23.35
C GLU A 73 -15.63 -15.66 23.87
N MET A 74 -16.20 -16.50 22.99
CA MET A 74 -16.62 -17.88 23.29
C MET A 74 -15.47 -18.90 23.31
N LYS A 75 -14.26 -18.51 22.87
CA LYS A 75 -13.11 -19.42 22.62
C LYS A 75 -13.45 -20.58 21.68
N GLU A 76 -14.22 -20.31 20.64
CA GLU A 76 -14.68 -21.31 19.67
C GLU A 76 -13.77 -21.40 18.43
N GLY A 77 -13.44 -22.63 18.02
CA GLY A 77 -12.60 -22.93 16.87
C GLY A 77 -11.11 -23.02 17.21
N THR A 78 -10.27 -23.26 16.21
CA THR A 78 -8.81 -23.21 16.41
C THR A 78 -8.32 -21.77 16.37
N PRO A 79 -7.43 -21.33 17.28
CA PRO A 79 -6.87 -19.98 17.24
C PRO A 79 -6.16 -19.64 15.92
N GLN A 80 -5.62 -20.66 15.24
CA GLN A 80 -5.00 -20.53 13.91
C GLN A 80 -6.04 -20.14 12.84
N ASP A 81 -7.15 -20.88 12.70
CA ASP A 81 -8.20 -20.55 11.71
C ASP A 81 -8.84 -19.19 12.02
N TRP A 82 -9.07 -18.89 13.30
CA TRP A 82 -9.54 -17.56 13.73
C TRP A 82 -8.61 -16.45 13.25
N ALA A 83 -7.30 -16.63 13.43
CA ALA A 83 -6.31 -15.63 13.03
C ALA A 83 -6.20 -15.49 11.49
N LEU A 84 -6.28 -16.59 10.73
CA LEU A 84 -6.30 -16.53 9.26
C LEU A 84 -7.55 -15.80 8.75
N ARG A 85 -8.73 -16.11 9.27
CA ARG A 85 -9.98 -15.41 8.92
C ARG A 85 -9.91 -13.93 9.27
N THR A 86 -9.32 -13.60 10.41
CA THR A 86 -9.10 -12.21 10.84
C THR A 86 -8.10 -11.50 9.93
N ALA A 87 -7.03 -12.16 9.49
CA ALA A 87 -6.07 -11.60 8.53
C ALA A 87 -6.71 -11.34 7.15
N ARG A 88 -7.55 -12.28 6.66
CA ARG A 88 -8.31 -12.13 5.41
C ARG A 88 -9.29 -10.96 5.47
N LEU A 89 -9.98 -10.77 6.60
CA LEU A 89 -10.82 -9.59 6.83
C LEU A 89 -9.98 -8.30 6.88
N GLY A 90 -8.81 -8.32 7.52
CA GLY A 90 -7.85 -7.21 7.50
C GLY A 90 -7.41 -6.83 6.08
N ASN A 91 -7.13 -7.82 5.23
CA ASN A 91 -6.82 -7.60 3.81
C ASN A 91 -8.02 -7.05 3.02
N TYR A 92 -9.25 -7.45 3.34
CA TYR A 92 -10.44 -6.85 2.75
C TYR A 92 -10.60 -5.37 3.17
N PHE A 93 -10.28 -5.02 4.41
CA PHE A 93 -10.21 -3.60 4.82
C PHE A 93 -9.11 -2.83 4.09
N THR A 94 -7.95 -3.45 3.80
CA THR A 94 -6.92 -2.86 2.95
C THR A 94 -7.46 -2.55 1.55
N TYR A 95 -8.19 -3.48 0.93
CA TYR A 95 -8.84 -3.28 -0.37
C TYR A 95 -9.87 -2.12 -0.33
N LEU A 96 -10.61 -1.97 0.77
CA LEU A 96 -11.52 -0.85 1.00
C LEU A 96 -10.81 0.48 1.37
N ASN A 97 -9.47 0.53 1.37
CA ASN A 97 -8.66 1.65 1.87
C ASN A 97 -8.91 2.04 3.34
N GLN A 98 -9.53 1.17 4.14
CA GLN A 98 -9.81 1.39 5.57
C GLN A 98 -8.61 0.95 6.42
N LEU A 99 -7.48 1.65 6.29
CA LEU A 99 -6.20 1.21 6.82
C LEU A 99 -6.17 1.09 8.35
N GLY A 100 -6.94 1.89 9.11
CA GLY A 100 -7.06 1.74 10.57
C GLY A 100 -7.65 0.38 10.96
N ASN A 101 -8.79 0.03 10.37
CA ASN A 101 -9.45 -1.26 10.55
C ASN A 101 -8.57 -2.42 10.06
N ALA A 102 -7.89 -2.25 8.92
CA ALA A 102 -6.96 -3.25 8.38
C ALA A 102 -5.80 -3.52 9.35
N ARG A 103 -5.15 -2.46 9.85
CA ARG A 103 -4.07 -2.53 10.84
C ARG A 103 -4.51 -3.27 12.09
N HIS A 104 -5.68 -2.95 12.64
CA HIS A 104 -6.22 -3.60 13.85
C HIS A 104 -6.37 -5.11 13.65
N HIS A 105 -7.02 -5.53 12.56
CA HIS A 105 -7.26 -6.94 12.27
C HIS A 105 -5.97 -7.71 11.97
N LEU A 106 -5.03 -7.12 11.21
CA LEU A 106 -3.74 -7.75 10.94
C LEU A 106 -2.86 -7.83 12.21
N CYS A 107 -2.94 -6.86 13.11
CA CYS A 107 -2.29 -6.93 14.43
C CYS A 107 -2.93 -8.00 15.33
N ALA A 108 -4.26 -8.12 15.34
CA ALA A 108 -4.98 -9.15 16.10
C ALA A 108 -4.62 -10.56 15.63
N ALA A 109 -4.63 -10.79 14.30
CA ALA A 109 -4.20 -12.04 13.69
C ALA A 109 -2.73 -12.37 14.00
N TYR A 110 -1.83 -11.37 13.88
CA TYR A 110 -0.43 -11.54 14.24
C TYR A 110 -0.23 -11.90 15.72
N HIS A 111 -0.95 -11.24 16.62
CA HIS A 111 -0.88 -11.49 18.06
C HIS A 111 -1.27 -12.94 18.40
N ILE A 112 -2.41 -13.41 17.88
CA ILE A 112 -2.87 -14.78 18.14
C ILE A 112 -1.93 -15.82 17.52
N LEU A 113 -1.52 -15.67 16.24
CA LEU A 113 -0.57 -16.60 15.61
C LEU A 113 0.76 -16.64 16.35
N ARG A 114 1.28 -15.49 16.79
CA ARG A 114 2.51 -15.41 17.56
C ARG A 114 2.37 -16.10 18.92
N THR A 115 1.30 -15.85 19.67
CA THR A 115 1.07 -16.49 20.97
C THR A 115 0.97 -18.00 20.82
N CYS A 116 0.26 -18.50 19.81
CA CYS A 116 0.19 -19.94 19.51
C CYS A 116 1.56 -20.53 19.14
N HIS A 117 2.30 -19.87 18.25
CA HIS A 117 3.63 -20.31 17.84
C HIS A 117 4.66 -20.30 18.98
N ASP A 118 4.67 -19.24 19.80
CA ASP A 118 5.58 -19.11 20.95
C ASP A 118 5.22 -20.14 22.05
N ASN A 119 3.93 -20.51 22.21
CA ASN A 119 3.51 -21.62 23.07
C ASN A 119 3.94 -23.00 22.51
N CYS A 120 3.87 -23.21 21.19
CA CYS A 120 4.29 -24.47 20.57
C CYS A 120 5.81 -24.73 20.68
N LYS A 121 6.64 -23.69 20.81
CA LYS A 121 8.10 -23.85 21.08
C LYS A 121 8.41 -24.48 22.44
N LEU A 122 7.44 -24.53 23.36
CA LEU A 122 7.58 -25.15 24.68
C LEU A 122 7.21 -26.65 24.67
N MET A 123 6.79 -27.19 23.52
CA MET A 123 6.48 -28.62 23.33
C MET A 123 7.68 -29.41 22.78
N PRO A 124 7.74 -30.74 22.98
CA PRO A 124 8.82 -31.60 22.47
C PRO A 124 8.98 -31.59 20.94
N GLU A 125 10.13 -32.02 20.44
CA GLU A 125 10.50 -31.97 19.01
C GLU A 125 9.64 -32.85 18.08
N GLU A 126 8.78 -33.72 18.61
CA GLU A 126 7.88 -34.60 17.84
C GLU A 126 6.82 -33.83 17.02
N PHE A 127 6.64 -32.53 17.24
CA PHE A 127 5.66 -31.66 16.55
C PHE A 127 6.18 -30.98 15.26
N VAL A 128 7.13 -31.59 14.53
CA VAL A 128 7.74 -31.02 13.30
C VAL A 128 6.69 -30.54 12.27
N LEU A 129 5.61 -31.30 12.07
CA LEU A 129 4.50 -30.93 11.17
C LEU A 129 3.84 -29.60 11.57
N GLN A 130 3.58 -29.40 12.87
CA GLN A 130 2.91 -28.21 13.38
C GLN A 130 3.74 -26.93 13.18
N LYS A 131 5.08 -27.06 13.11
CA LYS A 131 5.99 -25.94 12.81
C LYS A 131 5.86 -25.48 11.34
N ALA A 132 5.68 -26.40 10.40
CA ALA A 132 5.48 -26.06 8.99
C ALA A 132 4.16 -25.29 8.77
N ASP A 133 3.09 -25.71 9.45
CA ASP A 133 1.79 -25.02 9.42
C ASP A 133 1.90 -23.55 9.87
N PHE A 134 2.64 -23.28 10.95
CA PHE A 134 2.86 -21.90 11.41
C PHE A 134 3.65 -21.05 10.42
N GLU A 135 4.68 -21.59 9.77
CA GLU A 135 5.41 -20.85 8.72
C GLU A 135 4.48 -20.47 7.56
N MET A 136 3.60 -21.39 7.12
CA MET A 136 2.56 -21.11 6.11
C MET A 136 1.55 -20.04 6.57
N HIS A 137 1.09 -20.08 7.82
CA HIS A 137 0.19 -19.05 8.35
C HIS A 137 0.85 -17.67 8.43
N PHE A 138 2.12 -17.60 8.82
CA PHE A 138 2.89 -16.36 8.80
C PHE A 138 3.24 -15.90 7.38
N LEU A 139 3.34 -16.80 6.41
CA LEU A 139 3.53 -16.49 5.00
C LEU A 139 2.28 -15.84 4.40
N GLU A 140 1.09 -16.40 4.65
CA GLU A 140 -0.19 -15.77 4.30
C GLU A 140 -0.32 -14.37 4.94
N LEU A 141 0.03 -14.23 6.22
CA LEU A 141 0.06 -12.93 6.89
C LEU A 141 1.09 -11.95 6.29
N SER A 142 2.22 -12.44 5.79
CA SER A 142 3.26 -11.62 5.15
C SER A 142 2.72 -10.95 3.89
N HIS A 143 2.02 -11.71 3.03
CA HIS A 143 1.34 -11.16 1.84
C HIS A 143 0.34 -10.06 2.19
N HIS A 144 -0.44 -10.25 3.25
CA HIS A 144 -1.41 -9.25 3.70
C HIS A 144 -0.73 -7.96 4.21
N TRP A 145 0.42 -8.08 4.89
CA TRP A 145 1.23 -6.91 5.28
C TRP A 145 1.89 -6.20 4.09
N VAL A 146 2.33 -6.93 3.07
CA VAL A 146 2.85 -6.33 1.84
C VAL A 146 1.77 -5.54 1.12
N LYS A 147 0.57 -6.12 0.93
CA LYS A 147 -0.60 -5.43 0.36
C LYS A 147 -0.99 -4.19 1.16
N TYR A 148 -0.96 -4.26 2.49
CA TYR A 148 -1.20 -3.11 3.37
C TYR A 148 -0.19 -1.97 3.12
N GLY A 149 1.10 -2.28 3.11
CA GLY A 149 2.16 -1.28 2.90
C GLY A 149 2.09 -0.62 1.52
N LEU A 150 1.92 -1.42 0.46
CA LEU A 150 1.76 -0.92 -0.91
C LEU A 150 0.49 -0.04 -1.04
N SER A 151 -0.62 -0.43 -0.42
CA SER A 151 -1.86 0.37 -0.43
C SER A 151 -1.69 1.71 0.29
N LEU A 152 -0.98 1.76 1.42
CA LEU A 152 -0.67 3.01 2.12
C LEU A 152 0.25 3.92 1.29
N PHE A 153 1.25 3.37 0.59
CA PHE A 153 2.04 4.13 -0.39
C PHE A 153 1.17 4.69 -1.53
N LYS A 154 0.33 3.85 -2.17
CA LYS A 154 -0.58 4.24 -3.26
C LYS A 154 -1.54 5.36 -2.82
N LEU A 155 -2.17 5.21 -1.65
CA LEU A 155 -3.09 6.21 -1.10
C LEU A 155 -2.38 7.54 -0.78
N SER A 156 -1.16 7.47 -0.25
CA SER A 156 -0.35 8.66 0.04
C SER A 156 0.07 9.39 -1.23
N ARG A 157 0.55 8.66 -2.24
CA ARG A 157 0.88 9.20 -3.57
C ARG A 157 -0.35 9.83 -4.23
N LYS A 158 -1.50 9.16 -4.22
CA LYS A 158 -2.77 9.70 -4.77
C LYS A 158 -3.13 11.03 -4.09
N LYS A 159 -3.16 11.08 -2.75
CA LYS A 159 -3.48 12.30 -1.98
C LYS A 159 -2.52 13.46 -2.30
N ILE A 160 -1.24 13.19 -2.52
CA ILE A 160 -0.25 14.21 -2.91
C ILE A 160 -0.52 14.72 -4.34
N LEU A 161 -0.67 13.81 -5.31
CA LEU A 161 -0.93 14.18 -6.71
C LEU A 161 -2.23 14.97 -6.86
N THR A 162 -3.33 14.52 -6.22
CA THR A 162 -4.60 15.25 -6.23
C THR A 162 -4.46 16.69 -5.72
N ARG A 163 -3.71 16.91 -4.62
CA ARG A 163 -3.47 18.28 -4.12
C ARG A 163 -2.73 19.15 -5.13
N PHE A 164 -1.67 18.62 -5.76
CA PHE A 164 -0.92 19.35 -6.78
C PHE A 164 -1.79 19.72 -7.99
N PHE A 165 -2.66 18.83 -8.48
CA PHE A 165 -3.52 19.14 -9.62
C PHE A 165 -4.71 20.05 -9.26
N SER A 166 -5.35 19.86 -8.11
CA SER A 166 -6.50 20.67 -7.69
C SER A 166 -6.15 22.13 -7.38
N GLN A 167 -4.94 22.42 -6.88
CA GLN A 167 -4.51 23.79 -6.58
C GLN A 167 -4.41 24.68 -7.82
N HIS A 168 -4.15 24.12 -9.01
CA HIS A 168 -4.04 24.88 -10.26
C HIS A 168 -5.38 25.11 -11.00
N ALA A 169 -6.50 24.53 -10.53
CA ALA A 169 -7.81 24.73 -11.16
C ALA A 169 -8.49 26.05 -10.76
N SER A 170 -8.01 26.73 -9.71
CA SER A 170 -8.72 27.85 -9.04
C SER A 170 -8.04 29.22 -9.19
N GLY A 171 -6.87 29.30 -9.82
CA GLY A 171 -6.06 30.53 -9.94
C GLY A 171 -5.28 30.56 -11.26
N GLY A 172 -5.28 31.72 -11.93
CA GLY A 172 -4.85 31.84 -13.32
C GLY A 172 -3.34 31.80 -13.57
N SER A 173 -3.00 31.80 -14.88
CA SER A 173 -1.65 31.80 -15.47
C SER A 173 -0.89 30.46 -15.45
N GLY A 174 -0.99 29.72 -16.55
CA GLY A 174 -0.17 28.52 -16.83
C GLY A 174 1.31 28.80 -17.14
N ALA A 175 1.86 29.93 -16.68
CA ALA A 175 3.25 30.34 -16.94
C ALA A 175 4.25 29.83 -15.89
N ASP A 176 3.84 29.65 -14.63
CA ASP A 176 4.75 29.41 -13.50
C ASP A 176 4.88 27.93 -13.06
N LEU A 177 4.68 26.99 -14.00
CA LEU A 177 5.02 25.55 -13.83
C LEU A 177 6.52 25.30 -13.50
N TRP A 178 7.35 26.33 -13.62
CA TRP A 178 8.82 26.26 -13.60
C TRP A 178 9.49 26.80 -12.33
N LYS A 179 8.79 27.57 -11.49
CA LYS A 179 9.41 28.23 -10.31
C LYS A 179 9.24 27.49 -8.99
N SER A 180 8.24 26.61 -8.86
CA SER A 180 7.84 26.05 -7.56
C SER A 180 8.51 24.71 -7.22
N VAL A 181 9.80 24.56 -7.53
CA VAL A 181 10.63 23.43 -7.05
C VAL A 181 11.58 23.87 -5.93
N ASP A 182 11.94 25.15 -5.87
CA ASP A 182 12.87 25.70 -4.86
C ASP A 182 12.17 26.16 -3.56
N PHE A 183 10.83 26.18 -3.52
CA PHE A 183 10.02 26.59 -2.36
C PHE A 183 9.25 25.43 -1.69
N LEU A 184 9.97 24.35 -1.36
CA LEU A 184 9.58 23.45 -0.25
C LEU A 184 10.03 23.99 1.13
N ASN A 185 10.45 25.25 1.17
CA ASN A 185 10.94 25.93 2.36
C ASN A 185 9.93 27.01 2.79
N GLU A 186 9.71 27.07 4.10
CA GLU A 186 8.93 28.07 4.86
C GLU A 186 7.40 27.91 4.98
N ASN A 187 7.00 27.68 6.24
CA ASN A 187 5.76 28.08 6.92
C ASN A 187 4.42 27.51 6.41
N PHE A 188 3.91 26.51 7.15
CA PHE A 188 2.53 26.05 7.11
C PHE A 188 1.92 26.15 8.51
N ASP A 189 1.15 27.22 8.76
CA ASP A 189 0.38 27.44 9.98
C ASP A 189 -1.02 27.97 9.60
N GLY A 190 -2.00 27.75 10.48
CA GLY A 190 -3.30 28.44 10.43
C GLY A 190 -4.36 27.91 9.44
N THR A 191 -5.48 27.45 10.01
CA THR A 191 -6.89 27.63 9.57
C THR A 191 -7.18 28.55 8.36
N GLU A 192 -8.16 28.29 7.50
CA GLU A 192 -9.60 28.29 7.83
C GLU A 192 -10.49 27.43 6.91
N THR A 193 -11.73 27.16 7.37
CA THR A 193 -12.85 26.57 6.63
C THR A 193 -13.61 27.62 5.81
N ASP A 194 -14.13 27.24 4.63
CA ASP A 194 -15.52 27.64 4.30
C ASP A 194 -16.23 26.74 3.26
N LYS A 195 -17.54 26.97 3.07
CA LYS A 195 -18.52 26.03 2.49
C LYS A 195 -19.17 26.47 1.16
N GLU A 196 -19.76 25.47 0.45
CA GLU A 196 -20.89 25.57 -0.50
C GLU A 196 -20.63 26.36 -1.83
N ASN A 197 -21.26 26.14 -3.00
CA ASN A 197 -22.29 25.22 -3.55
C ASN A 197 -22.15 25.25 -5.12
N SER A 198 -22.71 24.38 -5.99
CA SER A 198 -23.44 23.09 -5.88
C SER A 198 -23.62 22.42 -7.26
N LYS A 199 -23.70 21.07 -7.31
CA LYS A 199 -24.35 20.21 -8.35
C LYS A 199 -24.03 20.38 -9.85
N ASP A 200 -23.48 19.32 -10.46
CA ASP A 200 -24.25 18.47 -11.38
C ASP A 200 -23.75 17.00 -11.29
N SER A 201 -24.27 16.12 -12.15
CA SER A 201 -24.52 14.70 -11.90
C SER A 201 -23.43 13.72 -12.39
N GLY A 202 -23.16 12.70 -11.59
CA GLY A 202 -22.24 11.59 -11.88
C GLY A 202 -22.11 10.69 -10.65
N SER A 203 -22.33 9.38 -10.81
CA SER A 203 -22.54 8.46 -9.69
C SER A 203 -21.27 7.85 -9.09
N GLU A 204 -20.52 8.62 -8.31
CA GLU A 204 -19.44 8.09 -7.45
C GLU A 204 -19.59 8.59 -6.00
N LYS A 205 -19.89 7.67 -5.07
CA LYS A 205 -19.96 7.94 -3.62
C LYS A 205 -19.23 6.87 -2.81
N TYR A 206 -17.90 6.93 -2.81
CA TYR A 206 -17.07 6.34 -1.75
C TYR A 206 -15.87 7.23 -1.36
N ASP A 207 -16.05 8.55 -1.38
CA ASP A 207 -15.11 9.50 -0.75
C ASP A 207 -15.77 10.19 0.45
N LYS A 208 -15.55 9.61 1.64
CA LYS A 208 -15.61 10.27 2.95
C LYS A 208 -14.85 9.43 3.98
N GLY A 209 -13.56 9.73 4.13
CA GLY A 209 -12.72 9.14 5.15
C GLY A 209 -12.96 9.70 6.55
N ASP A 210 -12.64 8.87 7.54
CA ASP A 210 -12.16 9.18 8.89
C ASP A 210 -12.99 10.13 9.79
N CYS A 211 -13.76 9.52 10.71
CA CYS A 211 -13.70 9.80 12.16
C CYS A 211 -14.55 8.81 13.00
N LEU A 212 -15.63 8.24 12.43
CA LEU A 212 -16.73 7.65 13.21
C LEU A 212 -16.69 6.11 13.44
N SER A 213 -15.72 5.37 12.88
CA SER A 213 -15.86 3.90 12.73
C SER A 213 -14.92 3.02 13.57
N GLU A 214 -13.83 3.56 14.11
CA GLU A 214 -12.72 2.75 14.66
C GLU A 214 -13.11 1.93 15.91
N LYS A 215 -14.08 2.41 16.70
CA LYS A 215 -14.61 1.68 17.88
C LYS A 215 -15.56 0.53 17.54
N VAL A 216 -16.13 0.48 16.33
CA VAL A 216 -17.08 -0.59 15.93
C VAL A 216 -16.33 -1.90 15.65
N TYR A 217 -15.08 -1.78 15.23
CA TYR A 217 -14.26 -2.85 14.67
C TYR A 217 -13.12 -3.30 15.60
N SER A 218 -13.31 -3.12 16.92
CA SER A 218 -12.33 -3.48 17.96
C SER A 218 -12.61 -4.86 18.59
N PHE A 219 -11.56 -5.61 18.91
CA PHE A 219 -11.61 -6.82 19.74
C PHE A 219 -11.31 -6.49 21.22
N PRO A 220 -12.31 -6.34 22.12
CA PRO A 220 -12.07 -5.79 23.47
C PRO A 220 -11.27 -6.70 24.40
N SER A 221 -11.18 -7.99 24.07
CA SER A 221 -10.44 -9.00 24.83
C SER A 221 -8.95 -9.08 24.48
N LEU A 222 -8.45 -8.26 23.55
CA LEU A 222 -7.04 -8.23 23.14
C LEU A 222 -6.41 -6.87 23.40
N ASP A 223 -5.27 -6.83 24.09
CA ASP A 223 -4.40 -5.65 24.09
C ASP A 223 -3.44 -5.72 22.90
N LEU A 224 -3.67 -4.84 21.92
CA LEU A 224 -2.89 -4.73 20.69
C LEU A 224 -2.09 -3.43 20.63
N THR A 225 -2.18 -2.58 21.65
CA THR A 225 -1.70 -1.19 21.60
C THR A 225 -0.21 -1.09 21.27
N ASP A 226 0.63 -1.96 21.84
CA ASP A 226 2.09 -1.99 21.61
C ASP A 226 2.51 -2.68 20.30
N ILE A 227 1.59 -3.37 19.63
CA ILE A 227 1.80 -3.93 18.30
C ILE A 227 1.42 -2.87 17.26
N GLU A 228 0.26 -2.24 17.42
CA GLU A 228 -0.26 -1.21 16.51
C GLU A 228 0.64 0.03 16.42
N LYS A 229 1.23 0.48 17.55
CA LYS A 229 2.22 1.58 17.57
C LYS A 229 3.42 1.34 16.65
N LYS A 230 3.75 0.07 16.35
CA LYS A 230 4.89 -0.32 15.49
C LYS A 230 4.51 -0.42 14.01
N VAL A 231 3.23 -0.32 13.67
CA VAL A 231 2.71 -0.40 12.30
C VAL A 231 2.30 0.99 11.82
N PRO A 232 2.95 1.54 10.77
CA PRO A 232 2.58 2.84 10.23
C PRO A 232 1.14 2.86 9.74
N LEU A 233 0.41 3.94 10.04
CA LEU A 233 -0.97 4.18 9.61
C LEU A 233 -1.12 5.52 8.86
N GLU A 234 -0.33 6.52 9.24
CA GLU A 234 -0.46 7.88 8.73
C GLU A 234 -0.06 7.99 7.25
N ILE A 235 -0.73 8.92 6.55
CA ILE A 235 -0.43 9.26 5.17
C ILE A 235 0.96 9.89 5.07
N ILE A 236 1.80 9.27 4.25
CA ILE A 236 3.20 9.65 4.02
C ILE A 236 3.25 11.04 3.38
N ARG A 237 4.06 11.91 3.96
CA ARG A 237 4.41 13.25 3.46
C ARG A 237 5.91 13.37 3.21
N ASN A 238 6.72 12.65 3.99
CA ASN A 238 8.16 12.85 4.08
C ASN A 238 8.96 11.60 3.66
N ALA A 239 10.19 11.79 3.18
CA ALA A 239 11.12 10.70 2.87
C ALA A 239 11.37 9.77 4.08
N ASP A 240 11.39 10.30 5.30
CA ASP A 240 11.62 9.53 6.53
C ASP A 240 10.46 8.57 6.85
N GLU A 241 9.23 9.01 6.61
CA GLU A 241 8.02 8.20 6.75
C GLU A 241 7.98 7.12 5.66
N ALA A 242 8.33 7.48 4.43
CA ALA A 242 8.48 6.53 3.33
C ALA A 242 9.54 5.45 3.65
N ARG A 243 10.69 5.84 4.22
CA ARG A 243 11.72 4.89 4.68
C ARG A 243 11.22 3.98 5.80
N LYS A 244 10.48 4.50 6.80
CA LYS A 244 9.87 3.68 7.86
C LYS A 244 8.88 2.65 7.30
N LEU A 245 7.98 3.06 6.40
CA LEU A 245 7.01 2.14 5.77
C LEU A 245 7.70 1.16 4.81
N PHE A 246 8.72 1.59 4.08
CA PHE A 246 9.54 0.72 3.25
C PHE A 246 10.18 -0.38 4.12
N SER A 247 10.87 -0.03 5.21
CA SER A 247 11.49 -1.01 6.11
C SER A 247 10.48 -1.99 6.71
N PHE A 248 9.29 -1.51 7.09
CA PHE A 248 8.19 -2.37 7.56
C PHE A 248 7.72 -3.36 6.48
N THR A 249 7.43 -2.86 5.27
CA THR A 249 6.87 -3.64 4.17
C THR A 249 7.90 -4.63 3.60
N HIS A 250 9.13 -4.17 3.40
CA HIS A 250 10.27 -4.95 2.91
C HIS A 250 10.63 -6.11 3.85
N LYS A 251 10.47 -5.95 5.17
CA LYS A 251 10.66 -7.04 6.13
C LYS A 251 9.71 -8.21 5.86
N TRP A 252 8.42 -7.92 5.63
CA TRP A 252 7.42 -8.94 5.34
C TRP A 252 7.59 -9.52 3.94
N LEU A 253 7.95 -8.69 2.96
CA LEU A 253 8.24 -9.13 1.59
C LEU A 253 9.44 -10.09 1.55
N LYS A 254 10.55 -9.77 2.23
CA LYS A 254 11.71 -10.67 2.34
C LYS A 254 11.40 -11.98 3.07
N ARG A 255 10.42 -12.00 3.99
CA ARG A 255 9.95 -13.26 4.59
C ARG A 255 9.23 -14.14 3.57
N ALA A 256 8.47 -13.56 2.64
CA ALA A 256 7.82 -14.31 1.56
C ALA A 256 8.83 -14.75 0.48
N GLU A 257 9.71 -13.85 0.07
CA GLU A 257 10.77 -14.11 -0.92
C GLU A 257 11.76 -15.19 -0.46
N ASN A 258 12.07 -15.28 0.83
CA ASN A 258 12.90 -16.37 1.37
C ASN A 258 12.19 -17.74 1.44
N TYR A 259 10.86 -17.78 1.26
CA TYR A 259 10.10 -19.03 1.25
C TYR A 259 9.89 -19.55 -0.18
N TYR A 260 9.60 -18.66 -1.13
CA TYR A 260 9.36 -19.04 -2.52
C TYR A 260 10.67 -19.10 -3.29
N ASP A 261 10.93 -20.23 -3.93
CA ASP A 261 11.89 -20.32 -5.01
C ASP A 261 11.18 -20.19 -6.38
N PHE A 262 11.97 -20.03 -7.44
CA PHE A 262 11.44 -19.94 -8.79
C PHE A 262 11.07 -21.32 -9.37
N GLU A 263 11.63 -22.40 -8.86
CA GLU A 263 11.46 -23.77 -9.40
C GLU A 263 10.13 -24.40 -8.96
N HIS A 264 9.79 -24.34 -7.68
CA HIS A 264 8.58 -24.93 -7.11
C HIS A 264 7.44 -23.92 -6.99
N TYR A 265 7.75 -22.62 -6.86
CA TYR A 265 6.77 -21.55 -6.61
C TYR A 265 6.91 -20.34 -7.55
N SER A 266 7.18 -20.61 -8.84
CA SER A 266 7.41 -19.60 -9.89
C SER A 266 6.44 -18.41 -9.86
N ALA A 267 5.13 -18.65 -9.83
CA ALA A 267 4.11 -17.59 -9.81
C ALA A 267 4.19 -16.69 -8.57
N GLN A 268 4.42 -17.27 -7.39
CA GLN A 268 4.58 -16.55 -6.13
C GLN A 268 5.90 -15.78 -6.09
N TYR A 269 6.98 -16.35 -6.59
CA TYR A 269 8.29 -15.70 -6.74
C TYR A 269 8.22 -14.49 -7.67
N ILE A 270 7.58 -14.64 -8.84
CA ILE A 270 7.30 -13.55 -9.79
C ILE A 270 6.51 -12.44 -9.09
N SER A 271 5.44 -12.79 -8.37
CA SER A 271 4.61 -11.82 -7.64
C SER A 271 5.41 -11.05 -6.57
N CYS A 272 6.24 -11.73 -5.78
CA CYS A 272 7.10 -11.09 -4.79
C CYS A 272 8.14 -10.16 -5.43
N SER A 273 8.72 -10.57 -6.57
CA SER A 273 9.70 -9.78 -7.32
C SER A 273 9.09 -8.49 -7.89
N LEU A 274 7.87 -8.57 -8.46
CA LEU A 274 7.13 -7.40 -8.93
C LEU A 274 6.70 -6.48 -7.79
N GLN A 275 6.25 -7.03 -6.65
CA GLN A 275 5.96 -6.25 -5.45
C GLN A 275 7.19 -5.55 -4.89
N LEU A 276 8.39 -6.14 -5.03
CA LEU A 276 9.65 -5.52 -4.62
C LEU A 276 10.03 -4.35 -5.54
N ALA A 277 9.82 -4.51 -6.85
CA ALA A 277 10.00 -3.43 -7.82
C ALA A 277 9.03 -2.27 -7.59
N GLU A 278 7.74 -2.55 -7.36
CA GLU A 278 6.72 -1.55 -7.00
C GLU A 278 7.05 -0.84 -5.68
N LEU A 279 7.56 -1.57 -4.67
CA LEU A 279 7.98 -1.00 -3.40
C LEU A 279 9.18 -0.04 -3.55
N TYR A 280 10.13 -0.35 -4.45
CA TYR A 280 11.21 0.57 -4.80
C TYR A 280 10.73 1.79 -5.59
N GLU A 281 9.78 1.65 -6.52
CA GLU A 281 9.14 2.80 -7.20
C GLU A 281 8.53 3.77 -6.17
N HIS A 282 7.76 3.23 -5.23
CA HIS A 282 7.13 4.03 -4.19
C HIS A 282 8.16 4.74 -3.30
N LEU A 283 9.25 4.08 -2.89
CA LEU A 283 10.31 4.76 -2.14
C LEU A 283 10.99 5.86 -2.97
N ALA A 284 11.30 5.59 -4.24
CA ALA A 284 11.91 6.56 -5.15
C ALA A 284 11.04 7.80 -5.37
N PHE A 285 9.70 7.68 -5.30
CA PHE A 285 8.79 8.85 -5.41
C PHE A 285 8.94 9.84 -4.24
N PHE A 286 9.18 9.35 -3.02
CA PHE A 286 9.31 10.19 -1.81
C PHE A 286 10.75 10.65 -1.52
N GLU A 287 11.74 10.07 -2.19
CA GLU A 287 13.14 10.44 -2.01
C GLU A 287 13.45 11.79 -2.69
N LYS A 288 14.07 12.70 -1.93
CA LYS A 288 14.40 14.07 -2.37
C LYS A 288 15.82 14.17 -2.93
N ASN A 289 16.73 13.33 -2.44
CA ASN A 289 18.11 13.32 -2.90
C ASN A 289 18.22 12.49 -4.19
N ILE A 290 18.70 13.11 -5.29
CA ILE A 290 18.76 12.47 -6.62
C ILE A 290 19.73 11.27 -6.63
N ASP A 291 20.79 11.28 -5.83
CA ASP A 291 21.72 10.15 -5.73
C ASP A 291 21.10 8.95 -5.03
N ASN A 292 20.38 9.17 -3.92
CA ASN A 292 19.56 8.15 -3.28
C ASN A 292 18.47 7.64 -4.23
N GLN A 293 17.74 8.53 -4.88
CA GLN A 293 16.66 8.20 -5.82
C GLN A 293 17.19 7.36 -6.99
N TYR A 294 18.35 7.72 -7.55
CA TYR A 294 19.05 6.95 -8.58
C TYR A 294 19.44 5.56 -8.07
N ASN A 295 20.02 5.46 -6.86
CA ASN A 295 20.40 4.18 -6.26
C ASN A 295 19.19 3.28 -5.98
N ILE A 296 18.04 3.85 -5.61
CA ILE A 296 16.78 3.11 -5.41
C ILE A 296 16.25 2.60 -6.76
N GLN A 297 16.21 3.45 -7.79
CA GLN A 297 15.76 3.06 -9.13
C GLN A 297 16.69 2.04 -9.79
N LYS A 298 18.01 2.11 -9.51
CA LYS A 298 18.95 1.08 -9.94
C LYS A 298 18.62 -0.28 -9.31
N ARG A 299 18.36 -0.34 -8.00
CA ARG A 299 17.92 -1.58 -7.33
C ARG A 299 16.60 -2.12 -7.90
N ARG A 300 15.69 -1.25 -8.34
CA ARG A 300 14.47 -1.66 -9.07
C ARG A 300 14.80 -2.29 -10.41
N ALA A 301 15.70 -1.69 -11.20
CA ALA A 301 16.19 -2.26 -12.45
C ALA A 301 16.85 -3.63 -12.22
N ASP A 302 17.76 -3.75 -11.24
CA ASP A 302 18.47 -4.99 -10.91
C ASP A 302 17.48 -6.15 -10.61
N VAL A 303 16.38 -5.88 -9.89
CA VAL A 303 15.31 -6.86 -9.60
C VAL A 303 14.55 -7.27 -10.88
N LEU A 304 14.17 -6.30 -11.72
CA LEU A 304 13.43 -6.57 -12.97
C LEU A 304 14.31 -7.27 -14.02
N GLU A 305 15.60 -6.97 -14.08
CA GLU A 305 16.57 -7.64 -14.95
C GLU A 305 16.81 -9.09 -14.52
N THR A 306 16.93 -9.33 -13.21
CA THR A 306 16.99 -10.68 -12.63
C THR A 306 15.72 -11.48 -12.95
N LEU A 307 14.54 -10.87 -12.77
CA LEU A 307 13.28 -11.53 -13.12
C LEU A 307 13.17 -11.83 -14.62
N ASN A 308 13.53 -10.88 -15.49
CA ASN A 308 13.52 -11.08 -16.94
C ASN A 308 14.50 -12.17 -17.40
N SER A 309 15.67 -12.32 -16.75
CA SER A 309 16.63 -13.37 -17.10
C SER A 309 16.10 -14.77 -16.77
N LEU A 310 15.35 -14.92 -15.67
CA LEU A 310 14.65 -16.16 -15.33
C LEU A 310 13.50 -16.43 -16.29
N LEU A 311 12.64 -15.44 -16.57
CA LEU A 311 11.47 -15.57 -17.44
C LEU A 311 11.82 -15.94 -18.89
N LYS A 312 13.00 -15.53 -19.39
CA LYS A 312 13.51 -15.94 -20.72
C LYS A 312 13.66 -17.46 -20.89
N ASN A 313 13.82 -18.19 -19.79
CA ASN A 313 14.02 -19.64 -19.78
C ASN A 313 12.71 -20.42 -19.56
N CYS A 314 11.56 -19.73 -19.50
CA CYS A 314 10.26 -20.34 -19.24
C CYS A 314 9.32 -20.22 -20.43
N ASP A 315 8.86 -21.37 -20.94
CA ASP A 315 7.77 -21.43 -21.90
C ASP A 315 6.46 -20.90 -21.30
N ASN A 316 5.58 -20.34 -22.15
CA ASN A 316 4.24 -19.85 -21.82
C ASN A 316 4.12 -18.61 -20.92
N VAL A 317 5.21 -17.92 -20.56
CA VAL A 317 5.18 -16.73 -19.66
C VAL A 317 5.27 -15.38 -20.41
N MET A 318 5.02 -15.38 -21.72
CA MET A 318 5.22 -14.22 -22.62
C MET A 318 4.53 -12.93 -22.17
N SER A 319 3.29 -12.98 -21.65
CA SER A 319 2.58 -11.76 -21.21
C SER A 319 3.30 -11.08 -20.04
N ILE A 320 3.72 -11.84 -19.04
CA ILE A 320 4.43 -11.32 -17.87
C ILE A 320 5.80 -10.80 -18.30
N GLN A 321 6.49 -11.50 -19.21
CA GLN A 321 7.77 -11.04 -19.74
C GLN A 321 7.64 -9.69 -20.47
N ILE A 322 6.58 -9.51 -21.28
CA ILE A 322 6.28 -8.23 -21.95
C ILE A 322 6.09 -7.11 -20.92
N ASP A 323 5.35 -7.38 -19.84
CA ASP A 323 5.09 -6.36 -18.81
C ASP A 323 6.34 -6.03 -17.98
N VAL A 324 7.18 -7.02 -17.64
CA VAL A 324 8.50 -6.80 -17.03
C VAL A 324 9.42 -5.98 -17.95
N ILE A 325 9.42 -6.23 -19.26
CA ILE A 325 10.21 -5.45 -20.23
C ILE A 325 9.71 -4.01 -20.35
N LYS A 326 8.39 -3.78 -20.33
CA LYS A 326 7.80 -2.42 -20.29
C LYS A 326 8.23 -1.69 -19.01
N GLU A 327 8.12 -2.34 -17.85
CA GLU A 327 8.50 -1.73 -16.57
C GLU A 327 10.00 -1.42 -16.52
N LEU A 328 10.86 -2.35 -16.95
CA LEU A 328 12.30 -2.12 -17.04
C LEU A 328 12.62 -0.95 -17.98
N SER A 329 11.94 -0.84 -19.13
CA SER A 329 12.11 0.28 -20.06
C SER A 329 11.73 1.62 -19.41
N GLN A 330 10.65 1.65 -18.63
CA GLN A 330 10.25 2.81 -17.84
C GLN A 330 11.32 3.18 -16.80
N VAL A 331 11.88 2.21 -16.07
CA VAL A 331 12.96 2.46 -15.10
C VAL A 331 14.22 3.02 -15.77
N GLN A 332 14.60 2.53 -16.94
CA GLN A 332 15.76 3.05 -17.69
C GLN A 332 15.54 4.50 -18.17
N LEU A 333 14.32 4.86 -18.60
CA LEU A 333 13.97 6.25 -18.91
C LEU A 333 14.05 7.16 -17.67
N GLU A 334 13.64 6.66 -16.51
CA GLU A 334 13.71 7.39 -15.24
C GLU A 334 15.16 7.56 -14.76
N LEU A 335 16.01 6.54 -14.88
CA LEU A 335 17.45 6.63 -14.61
C LEU A 335 18.15 7.64 -15.54
N MET A 336 17.79 7.66 -16.82
CA MET A 336 18.29 8.66 -17.77
C MET A 336 17.88 10.09 -17.37
N ALA A 337 16.61 10.29 -16.97
CA ALA A 337 16.14 11.59 -16.50
C ALA A 337 16.89 12.06 -15.24
N LEU A 338 17.18 11.15 -14.30
CA LEU A 338 17.97 11.47 -13.10
C LEU A 338 19.42 11.82 -13.45
N ASN A 339 20.06 11.08 -14.37
CA ASN A 339 21.41 11.41 -14.85
C ASN A 339 21.49 12.79 -15.50
N LEU A 340 20.50 13.16 -16.32
CA LEU A 340 20.40 14.51 -16.87
C LEU A 340 20.27 15.57 -15.76
N GLN A 341 19.45 15.32 -14.72
CA GLN A 341 19.33 16.23 -13.58
C GLN A 341 20.62 16.36 -12.76
N LYS A 342 21.45 15.31 -12.66
CA LYS A 342 22.78 15.40 -12.01
C LYS A 342 23.73 16.27 -12.81
N LEU A 343 23.88 16.00 -14.11
CA LEU A 343 24.72 16.79 -15.02
C LEU A 343 24.32 18.28 -14.99
N TRP A 344 23.02 18.58 -14.92
CA TRP A 344 22.53 19.94 -14.75
C TRP A 344 22.94 20.62 -13.45
N ARG A 345 23.01 19.89 -12.33
CA ARG A 345 23.50 20.46 -11.06
C ARG A 345 25.01 20.69 -11.09
N GLU A 346 25.77 19.80 -11.72
CA GLU A 346 27.20 19.97 -11.93
C GLU A 346 27.48 21.16 -12.87
N GLU A 347 26.75 21.27 -13.99
CA GLU A 347 26.87 22.38 -14.95
C GLU A 347 26.41 23.72 -14.34
N SER A 348 25.38 23.75 -13.49
CA SER A 348 24.96 24.99 -12.82
C SER A 348 25.91 25.42 -11.70
N GLN A 349 26.42 24.49 -10.89
CA GLN A 349 27.44 24.79 -9.87
C GLN A 349 28.75 25.27 -10.51
N THR A 350 29.21 24.60 -11.57
CA THR A 350 30.41 25.04 -12.31
C THR A 350 30.19 26.37 -13.03
N ASN A 351 29.00 26.65 -13.59
CA ASN A 351 28.71 27.95 -14.16
C ASN A 351 28.61 29.08 -13.11
N ILE A 352 28.21 28.80 -11.87
CA ILE A 352 28.24 29.79 -10.77
C ILE A 352 29.70 30.07 -10.37
N LEU A 353 30.51 29.03 -10.15
CA LEU A 353 31.94 29.18 -9.83
C LEU A 353 32.72 29.86 -10.95
N ASN A 354 32.41 29.51 -12.20
CA ASN A 354 33.00 30.16 -13.37
C ASN A 354 32.53 31.60 -13.51
N LEU A 355 31.29 31.95 -13.10
CA LEU A 355 30.82 33.33 -13.15
C LEU A 355 31.64 34.24 -12.23
N ASP A 356 32.00 33.79 -11.03
CA ASP A 356 32.87 34.56 -10.13
C ASP A 356 34.27 34.75 -10.76
N THR A 357 34.90 33.67 -11.27
CA THR A 357 36.20 33.78 -11.97
C THR A 357 36.13 34.55 -13.29
N ASP A 358 35.00 34.51 -13.99
CA ASP A 358 34.74 35.27 -15.19
C ASP A 358 34.52 36.74 -14.85
N THR A 359 33.87 37.08 -13.73
CA THR A 359 33.80 38.47 -13.26
C THR A 359 35.19 38.99 -12.88
N ASP A 360 36.03 38.21 -12.21
CA ASP A 360 37.42 38.59 -11.94
C ASP A 360 38.23 38.72 -13.24
N SER A 361 38.06 37.82 -14.22
CA SER A 361 38.75 37.93 -15.51
C SER A 361 38.23 39.10 -16.36
N ILE A 362 36.94 39.44 -16.27
CA ILE A 362 36.31 40.58 -16.95
C ILE A 362 36.74 41.89 -16.29
N ILE A 363 36.83 41.97 -14.96
CA ILE A 363 37.37 43.13 -14.23
C ILE A 363 38.84 43.35 -14.64
N ASN A 364 39.66 42.29 -14.61
CA ASN A 364 41.05 42.37 -15.08
C ASN A 364 41.14 42.70 -16.59
N SER A 365 40.20 42.24 -17.42
CA SER A 365 40.11 42.58 -18.85
C SER A 365 39.55 43.98 -19.11
N LEU A 366 38.82 44.60 -18.18
CA LEU A 366 38.37 46.00 -18.30
C LEU A 366 39.49 46.99 -17.99
N HIS A 367 40.50 46.55 -17.23
CA HIS A 367 41.76 47.27 -17.03
C HIS A 367 42.77 47.10 -18.18
N SER A 368 42.46 46.30 -19.22
CA SER A 368 43.32 46.03 -20.37
C SER A 368 42.57 46.34 -21.68
N GLU A 369 42.97 47.41 -22.38
CA GLU A 369 42.31 47.85 -23.62
C GLU A 369 42.22 46.72 -24.67
N SER A 370 41.02 46.17 -24.86
CA SER A 370 40.78 44.99 -25.70
C SER A 370 39.52 45.16 -26.55
N ASN A 371 39.71 45.36 -27.86
CA ASN A 371 38.66 45.67 -28.83
C ASN A 371 37.81 44.44 -29.23
N LYS A 372 37.02 43.88 -28.30
CA LYS A 372 35.96 42.91 -28.63
C LYS A 372 34.63 43.31 -27.98
N THR A 373 33.60 43.47 -28.81
CA THR A 373 32.28 43.95 -28.39
C THR A 373 31.59 43.00 -27.41
N LEU A 374 31.18 43.56 -26.27
CA LEU A 374 30.59 42.87 -25.11
C LEU A 374 29.42 41.93 -25.46
N THR A 375 28.65 42.27 -26.50
CA THR A 375 27.44 41.59 -26.97
C THR A 375 27.68 40.19 -27.53
N GLU A 376 28.79 39.94 -28.24
CA GLU A 376 29.02 38.62 -28.85
C GLU A 376 29.35 37.54 -27.81
N LYS A 377 30.05 37.91 -26.73
CA LYS A 377 30.39 36.99 -25.63
C LYS A 377 29.15 36.60 -24.81
N THR A 378 28.23 37.54 -24.55
CA THR A 378 27.04 37.30 -23.71
C THR A 378 25.91 36.55 -24.43
N LEU A 379 25.80 36.66 -25.76
CA LEU A 379 24.73 36.01 -26.51
C LEU A 379 24.91 34.48 -26.64
N ASN A 380 26.15 33.99 -26.75
CA ASN A 380 26.43 32.56 -26.95
C ASN A 380 26.14 31.72 -25.69
N THR A 381 26.51 32.22 -24.51
CA THR A 381 26.20 31.60 -23.21
C THR A 381 24.70 31.65 -22.88
N SER A 382 24.04 32.79 -23.13
CA SER A 382 22.58 32.93 -22.94
C SER A 382 21.77 31.97 -23.82
N SER A 383 22.16 31.82 -25.10
CA SER A 383 21.43 30.99 -26.06
C SER A 383 21.48 29.49 -25.73
N LYS A 384 22.65 28.98 -25.31
CA LYS A 384 22.80 27.60 -24.81
C LYS A 384 21.93 27.36 -23.58
N ASN A 385 21.98 28.27 -22.60
CA ASN A 385 21.17 28.20 -21.39
C ASN A 385 19.64 28.15 -21.67
N ILE A 386 19.16 28.85 -22.70
CA ILE A 386 17.74 28.84 -23.11
C ILE A 386 17.35 27.53 -23.81
N PHE A 387 18.17 27.04 -24.74
CA PHE A 387 17.92 25.77 -25.42
C PHE A 387 17.87 24.60 -24.43
N LEU A 388 18.88 24.55 -23.54
CA LEU A 388 18.96 23.53 -22.51
C LEU A 388 17.76 23.63 -21.56
N ARG A 389 17.35 24.82 -21.08
CA ARG A 389 16.13 24.99 -20.26
C ARG A 389 14.87 24.45 -20.95
N LYS A 390 14.72 24.69 -22.26
CA LYS A 390 13.59 24.12 -23.05
C LYS A 390 13.68 22.59 -23.18
N MET A 391 14.88 22.03 -23.28
CA MET A 391 15.06 20.57 -23.34
C MET A 391 14.75 19.90 -21.98
N ALA A 392 15.24 20.46 -20.88
CA ALA A 392 14.90 20.03 -19.52
C ALA A 392 13.39 20.11 -19.25
N ALA A 393 12.74 21.17 -19.74
CA ALA A 393 11.29 21.31 -19.71
C ALA A 393 10.59 20.15 -20.45
N THR A 394 10.96 19.87 -21.69
CA THR A 394 10.38 18.77 -22.49
C THR A 394 10.62 17.40 -21.85
N THR A 395 11.81 17.11 -21.33
CA THR A 395 12.11 15.81 -20.72
C THR A 395 11.44 15.64 -19.36
N SER A 396 11.36 16.69 -18.52
CA SER A 396 10.59 16.61 -17.28
C SER A 396 9.08 16.57 -17.52
N ILE A 397 8.58 17.21 -18.58
CA ILE A 397 7.18 17.08 -19.00
C ILE A 397 6.93 15.66 -19.46
N ASN A 398 7.69 15.13 -20.43
CA ASN A 398 7.49 13.77 -20.91
C ASN A 398 7.60 12.73 -19.79
N GLY A 399 8.60 12.84 -18.89
CA GLY A 399 8.72 11.95 -17.73
C GLY A 399 7.55 12.02 -16.75
N LYS A 400 6.96 13.21 -16.51
CA LYS A 400 5.79 13.36 -15.61
C LYS A 400 4.47 13.01 -16.32
N LEU A 401 4.27 13.49 -17.53
CA LEU A 401 3.05 13.32 -18.33
C LEU A 401 2.91 11.86 -18.81
N PHE A 402 4.00 11.13 -19.07
CA PHE A 402 3.97 9.70 -19.35
C PHE A 402 3.69 8.84 -18.11
N ARG A 403 4.26 9.21 -16.94
CA ARG A 403 3.87 8.63 -15.63
C ARG A 403 2.39 8.85 -15.29
N LEU A 404 1.75 9.86 -15.88
CA LEU A 404 0.31 10.16 -15.71
C LEU A 404 -0.55 9.52 -16.81
N SER A 405 -0.09 9.48 -18.07
CA SER A 405 -0.85 8.87 -19.18
C SER A 405 -0.87 7.35 -19.10
N GLY A 406 0.15 6.73 -18.50
CA GLY A 406 0.15 5.31 -18.12
C GLY A 406 -0.79 4.97 -16.94
N GLN A 407 -1.66 5.89 -16.51
CA GLN A 407 -2.61 5.69 -15.40
C GLN A 407 -4.05 6.07 -15.76
N ILE A 408 -4.37 6.26 -17.05
CA ILE A 408 -5.74 6.42 -17.56
C ILE A 408 -6.17 5.07 -18.15
N ASP A 409 -6.49 4.13 -17.27
CA ASP A 409 -6.75 2.69 -17.51
C ASP A 409 -5.57 1.86 -18.07
N PRO A 410 -4.69 1.41 -17.17
CA PRO A 410 -4.31 0.01 -17.14
C PRO A 410 -4.67 -0.64 -15.81
N ARG A 411 -5.28 -1.82 -15.86
CA ARG A 411 -5.50 -2.67 -14.67
C ARG A 411 -4.19 -2.81 -13.90
N THR A 412 -4.22 -2.55 -12.60
CA THR A 412 -3.02 -2.75 -11.78
C THR A 412 -2.65 -4.24 -11.72
N PRO A 413 -1.38 -4.63 -11.52
CA PRO A 413 -1.02 -6.02 -11.24
C PRO A 413 -1.75 -6.59 -10.01
N SER A 414 -2.20 -5.72 -9.10
CA SER A 414 -3.09 -6.05 -7.97
C SER A 414 -4.53 -6.43 -8.35
N GLU A 415 -4.97 -6.17 -9.58
CA GLU A 415 -6.24 -6.65 -10.16
C GLU A 415 -6.09 -7.96 -10.95
N LEU A 416 -4.86 -8.44 -11.13
CA LEU A 416 -4.61 -9.86 -11.44
C LEU A 416 -4.74 -10.68 -10.14
N SER A 417 -5.93 -10.63 -9.53
CA SER A 417 -6.37 -11.74 -8.71
C SER A 417 -6.52 -12.94 -9.64
N PHE A 418 -5.55 -13.85 -9.60
CA PHE A 418 -5.66 -15.14 -10.29
C PHE A 418 -6.97 -15.81 -9.88
N ASP A 419 -7.91 -15.96 -10.82
CA ASP A 419 -8.99 -16.93 -10.69
C ASP A 419 -8.35 -18.31 -10.66
N TYR A 420 -8.35 -18.94 -9.49
CA TYR A 420 -7.56 -20.13 -9.15
C TYR A 420 -8.04 -21.43 -9.82
N GLU A 421 -8.86 -21.37 -10.87
CA GLU A 421 -9.51 -22.53 -11.50
C GLU A 421 -8.82 -23.08 -12.76
N LEU A 422 -7.82 -22.38 -13.33
CA LEU A 422 -7.24 -22.73 -14.65
C LEU A 422 -5.88 -23.47 -14.63
N LEU A 423 -5.34 -23.83 -13.47
CA LEU A 423 -4.11 -24.66 -13.35
C LEU A 423 -4.37 -26.00 -12.64
N ARG A 424 -5.57 -26.57 -12.82
CA ARG A 424 -5.91 -27.91 -12.33
C ARG A 424 -6.51 -28.76 -13.44
N ASN A 425 -5.74 -28.99 -14.51
CA ASN A 425 -5.89 -30.12 -15.45
C ASN A 425 -4.73 -30.14 -16.48
N SER A 426 -3.58 -30.71 -16.10
CA SER A 426 -2.64 -31.42 -16.99
C SER A 426 -1.85 -32.41 -16.15
#